data_AF-A0A2W2D7Q9-F1
#
_entry.id   AF-A0A2W2D7Q9-F1
#
_cell.length_a   1.000
_cell.length_b   1.000
_cell.length_c   1.000
_cell.angle_alpha   90.00
_cell.angle_beta   90.00
_cell.angle_gamma   90.00
#
_symmetry.space_group_name_H-M   'P 1'
#
loop_
_entity.id
_entity.type
_entity.pdbx_description
1 polymer ?
#
loop_
_entity_poly.entity_id
_entity_poly.type
_entity_poly.pdbx_seq_one_letter_code
_entity_poly.pdbx_strand_id
1 'polypeptide(L)' 'MAAGTLLRLESGDWSYGRDLTPGTPVAVILASVRDLPNRSDEWVWVLGHRPECEYPHVDLHPPCMEVRVNVAALHRQSAP' A
#
# COMPACT_ATOMS: atom_id res chain seq x y z
N MET A 1 -9.85 -5.49 3.87
CA MET A 1 -8.48 -6.04 3.79
C MET A 1 -7.89 -6.08 5.17
N ALA A 2 -7.06 -7.08 5.47
CA ALA A 2 -6.43 -7.24 6.78
C ALA A 2 -4.94 -6.85 6.73
N ALA A 3 -4.35 -6.48 7.87
CA ALA A 3 -2.90 -6.33 7.98
C ALA A 3 -2.21 -7.65 7.57
N GLY A 4 -1.05 -7.55 6.91
CA GLY A 4 -0.33 -8.68 6.32
C GLY A 4 -0.77 -9.04 4.88
N THR A 5 -1.82 -8.41 4.34
CA THR A 5 -2.23 -8.63 2.95
C THR A 5 -1.20 -8.04 2.00
N LEU A 6 -0.72 -8.84 1.03
CA LEU A 6 0.12 -8.34 -0.06
C LEU A 6 -0.74 -7.63 -1.11
N LEU A 7 -0.52 -6.32 -1.25
CA LEU A 7 -1.12 -5.51 -2.28
C LEU A 7 -0.19 -5.42 -3.49
N ARG A 8 -0.70 -5.71 -4.69
CA ARG A 8 0.04 -5.59 -5.96
C ARG A 8 -0.60 -4.48 -6.79
N LEU A 9 0.05 -3.33 -6.86
CA LEU A 9 -0.47 -2.12 -7.48
C LEU A 9 0.21 -1.91 -8.83
N GLU A 10 -0.59 -1.84 -9.89
CA GLU A 10 -0.08 -1.44 -11.21
C GLU A 10 0.24 0.06 -11.24
N SER A 11 0.93 0.52 -12.29
CA SER A 11 1.35 1.92 -12.42
C SER A 11 0.22 2.95 -12.28
N GLY A 12 -1.01 2.58 -12.68
CA GLY A 12 -2.21 3.42 -12.58
C GLY A 12 -2.98 3.29 -11.27
N ASP A 13 -2.62 2.33 -10.42
CA ASP A 13 -3.35 2.03 -9.19
C ASP A 13 -2.88 2.90 -8.01
N TRP A 14 -1.80 3.66 -8.18
CA TRP A 14 -1.24 4.54 -7.16
C TRP A 14 -0.69 5.82 -7.79
N SER A 15 -0.58 6.89 -6.99
CA SER A 15 -0.19 8.22 -7.48
C SER A 15 0.97 8.84 -6.73
N TYR A 16 1.13 8.52 -5.45
CA TYR A 16 2.22 9.01 -4.61
C TYR A 16 2.76 7.91 -3.74
N GLY A 17 4.06 7.94 -3.49
CA GLY A 17 4.73 6.93 -2.70
C GLY A 17 6.02 7.47 -2.11
N ARG A 18 6.27 7.19 -0.84
CA ARG A 18 7.55 7.53 -0.21
C ARG A 18 8.65 6.63 -0.79
N ASP A 19 9.68 7.24 -1.36
CA ASP A 19 10.81 6.54 -2.01
C ASP A 19 10.37 5.56 -3.11
N LEU A 20 9.29 5.89 -3.83
CA LEU A 20 8.78 5.14 -4.97
C LEU A 20 8.84 5.97 -6.24
N THR A 21 9.04 5.31 -7.38
CA THR A 21 9.06 5.96 -8.69
C THR A 21 7.64 5.94 -9.29
N PRO A 22 6.96 7.09 -9.44
CA PRO A 22 5.62 7.12 -10.04
C PRO A 22 5.58 6.43 -11.40
N GLY A 23 4.47 5.76 -11.69
CA GLY A 23 4.29 5.04 -12.96
C GLY A 23 4.95 3.66 -13.02
N THR A 24 5.51 3.16 -11.92
CA THR A 24 6.03 1.78 -11.81
C THR A 24 5.07 0.90 -11.00
N PRO A 25 4.99 -0.41 -11.26
CA PRO A 25 4.27 -1.31 -10.35
C PRO A 25 4.91 -1.32 -8.97
N VAL A 26 4.10 -1.45 -7.91
CA VAL A 26 4.59 -1.54 -6.53
C VAL A 26 3.88 -2.63 -5.75
N ALA A 27 4.63 -3.34 -4.92
CA ALA A 27 4.11 -4.32 -3.98
C ALA A 27 4.21 -3.77 -2.55
N VAL A 28 3.14 -3.90 -1.77
CA VAL A 28 3.07 -3.41 -0.38
C VAL A 28 2.42 -4.47 0.50
N ILE A 29 3.10 -4.89 1.56
CA ILE A 29 2.48 -5.65 2.64
C ILE A 29 1.71 -4.65 3.51
N LEU A 30 0.37 -4.73 3.50
CA LEU A 30 -0.52 -3.81 4.19
C LEU A 30 -0.29 -3.86 5.70
N ALA A 31 0.02 -2.74 6.33
CA ALA A 31 0.02 -2.59 7.79
C ALA A 31 -1.23 -1.88 8.27
N SER A 32 -1.60 -0.76 7.63
CA SER A 32 -2.83 -0.01 7.94
C SER A 32 -3.26 0.88 6.78
N VAL A 33 -4.54 1.26 6.77
CA VAL A 33 -5.09 2.28 5.87
C VAL A 33 -5.33 3.54 6.68
N ARG A 34 -4.74 4.65 6.25
CA ARG A 34 -4.94 5.97 6.89
C ARG A 34 -6.25 6.58 6.42
N ASP A 35 -7.12 6.86 7.39
CA ASP A 35 -8.33 7.65 7.17
C ASP A 35 -7.97 9.13 7.38
N LEU A 36 -7.73 9.86 6.28
CA LEU A 36 -7.40 11.28 6.33
C LEU A 36 -8.66 12.13 6.07
N PRO A 37 -8.79 13.31 6.68
CA PRO A 37 -9.94 14.19 6.49
C PRO A 37 -10.12 14.69 5.05
N ASN A 38 -9.07 14.65 4.21
CA ASN A 38 -9.13 14.92 2.78
C ASN A 38 -9.21 13.64 1.94
N ARG A 39 -10.00 12.67 2.40
CA ARG A 39 -10.33 11.49 1.61
C ARG A 39 -11.08 11.97 0.36
N SER A 40 -10.40 12.02 -0.78
CA SER A 40 -11.14 11.88 -2.03
C SER A 40 -11.66 10.45 -2.03
N ASP A 41 -12.94 10.23 -2.29
CA ASP A 41 -13.54 8.88 -2.30
C ASP A 41 -12.81 7.91 -3.26
N GLU A 42 -12.02 8.44 -4.19
CA GLU A 42 -11.22 7.70 -5.16
C GLU A 42 -9.83 7.27 -4.67
N TRP A 43 -9.25 7.93 -3.65
CA TRP A 43 -7.85 7.69 -3.24
C TRP A 43 -7.67 7.65 -1.72
N VAL A 44 -6.93 6.65 -1.23
CA VAL A 44 -6.61 6.49 0.19
C VAL A 44 -5.12 6.29 0.41
N TRP A 45 -4.63 6.68 1.58
CA TRP A 45 -3.25 6.41 1.97
C TRP A 45 -3.15 5.05 2.64
N VAL A 46 -2.20 4.25 2.17
CA VAL A 46 -1.86 2.94 2.70
C VAL A 46 -0.47 3.03 3.32
N LEU A 47 -0.35 2.55 4.56
CA LEU A 47 0.91 2.32 5.22
C LEU A 47 1.22 0.83 5.19
N GLY A 48 2.48 0.50 4.94
CA GLY A 48 2.89 -0.89 4.86
C GLY A 48 4.39 -1.08 4.83
N HIS A 49 4.77 -2.28 4.41
CA HIS A 49 6.15 -2.70 4.27
C HIS A 49 6.43 -3.16 2.85
N ARG A 50 7.69 -3.09 2.45
CA ARG A 50 8.11 -3.76 1.22
C ARG A 50 8.07 -5.28 1.44
N PRO A 51 7.88 -6.10 0.40
CA PRO A 51 7.92 -7.55 0.54
C PRO A 51 9.22 -8.08 1.15
N GLU A 52 10.33 -7.36 0.97
CA GLU A 52 11.64 -7.73 1.55
C GLU A 52 11.71 -7.54 3.07
N CYS A 53 10.72 -6.88 3.68
CA CYS A 53 10.60 -6.74 5.13
C CYS A 53 9.90 -7.94 5.81
N GLU A 54 9.76 -9.08 5.12
CA GLU A 54 9.13 -10.27 5.71
C GLU A 54 10.07 -10.95 6.74
N TYR A 55 9.50 -11.28 7.90
CA TYR A 55 10.19 -12.02 8.96
C TYR A 55 10.54 -13.46 8.50
N PRO A 56 11.66 -14.08 8.94
CA PRO A 56 12.61 -13.68 9.99
C PRO A 56 13.78 -12.80 9.52
N HIS A 57 13.76 -12.31 8.29
CA HIS A 57 14.95 -11.72 7.68
C HIS A 57 15.21 -10.25 8.04
N VAL A 58 14.29 -9.62 8.78
CA VAL A 58 14.41 -8.22 9.23
C VAL A 58 13.96 -8.06 10.68
N ASP A 59 14.56 -7.08 11.37
CA ASP A 59 14.10 -6.64 12.69
C ASP A 59 12.69 -6.03 12.60
N LEU A 60 11.90 -6.19 13.66
CA LEU A 60 10.58 -5.54 13.75
C LEU A 60 10.76 -4.02 13.72
N HIS A 61 10.14 -3.36 12.73
CA HIS A 61 10.21 -1.91 12.57
C HIS A 61 8.84 -1.32 12.21
N PRO A 62 8.62 -0.01 12.40
CA PRO A 62 7.40 0.67 11.93
C PRO A 62 7.24 0.59 10.40
N PRO A 63 6.02 0.78 9.84
CA PRO A 63 5.79 0.78 8.39
C PRO A 63 6.78 1.67 7.64
N CYS A 64 7.51 1.09 6.68
CA CYS A 64 8.55 1.77 5.91
C CYS A 64 8.02 2.34 4.58
N MET A 65 6.81 1.96 4.17
CA MET A 65 6.14 2.45 2.97
C MET A 65 4.89 3.25 3.33
N GLU A 66 4.68 4.33 2.58
CA GLU A 66 3.43 5.09 2.54
C GLU A 66 3.10 5.33 1.07
N VAL A 67 1.91 4.87 0.63
CA VAL A 67 1.48 4.90 -0.77
C VAL A 67 0.05 5.40 -0.87
N ARG A 68 -0.22 6.33 -1.79
CA ARG A 68 -1.57 6.79 -2.12
C ARG A 68 -2.15 5.93 -3.22
N VAL A 69 -3.17 5.15 -2.88
CA VAL A 69 -3.72 4.07 -3.68
C VAL A 69 -5.15 4.38 -4.11
N ASN A 70 -5.52 3.98 -5.32
CA ASN A 70 -6.87 4.10 -5.83
C ASN A 70 -7.79 3.10 -5.12
N VAL A 71 -8.94 3.56 -4.63
CA VAL A 71 -9.90 2.73 -3.90
C VAL A 71 -10.44 1.58 -4.76
N ALA A 72 -10.63 1.79 -6.07
CA ALA A 72 -11.04 0.72 -6.98
C ALA A 72 -9.97 -0.37 -7.14
N ALA A 73 -8.68 -0.03 -7.04
CA ALA A 73 -7.60 -1.02 -7.02
C ALA A 73 -7.66 -1.88 -5.75
N LEU A 74 -7.93 -1.27 -4.60
CA LEU A 74 -8.10 -1.99 -3.34
C LEU A 74 -9.32 -2.93 -3.37
N HIS A 75 -10.45 -2.50 -3.94
CA HIS A 75 -11.62 -3.34 -4.12
C HIS A 75 -11.34 -4.55 -5.03
N ARG A 76 -10.61 -4.35 -6.14
CA ARG A 76 -10.21 -5.46 -7.03
C ARG A 76 -9.36 -6.51 -6.31
N GLN A 77 -8.50 -6.09 -5.39
CA GLN A 77 -7.64 -7.01 -4.62
C GLN A 77 -8.33 -7.61 -3.40
N SER A 78 -9.50 -7.06 -3.03
CA SER A 78 -10.35 -7.59 -1.96
C SER A 78 -11.39 -8.59 -2.48
N ALA A 79 -11.59 -8.63 -3.81
CA ALA A 79 -12.49 -9.59 -4.44
C ALA A 79 -11.88 -11.00 -4.38
N PRO A 80 -12.65 -12.02 -3.96
CA PRO A 80 -12.19 -13.39 -3.86
C PRO A 80 -11.86 -14.02 -5.22
#